data_AF-W1YEX4-F1
#
_entry.id   AF-W1YEX4-F1
#
_cell.length_a   1.000
_cell.length_b   1.000
_cell.length_c   1.000
_cell.angle_alpha   90.00
_cell.angle_beta   90.00
_cell.angle_gamma   90.00
#
_symmetry.space_group_name_H-M   'P 1'
#
loop_
_entity.id
_entity.type
_entity.pdbx_description
1 polymer ?
#
loop_
_entity_poly.entity_id
_entity_poly.type
_entity_poly.pdbx_seq_one_letter_code
_entity_poly.pdbx_strand_id
1 'polypeptide(L)' 'SATSEKCPGNALEKGGKGSITEQLLNARADVTLGGGAKTFAETVTAGEWQGKTLREQAQARGYQLVSDAA' A
#
# COMPACT_ATOMS: atom_id res chain seq x y z
N SER A 1 -3.90 -1.58 -12.07
CA SER A 1 -4.42 -0.96 -10.83
C SER A 1 -5.04 0.39 -11.16
N ALA A 2 -5.78 1.01 -10.23
CA ALA A 2 -6.32 2.37 -10.45
C ALA A 2 -5.19 3.40 -10.73
N THR A 3 -4.01 3.18 -10.16
CA THR A 3 -2.81 3.99 -10.41
C THR A 3 -2.30 3.82 -11.84
N SER A 4 -2.31 2.61 -12.41
CA SER A 4 -1.93 2.38 -13.81
C SER A 4 -2.75 3.21 -14.80
N GLU A 5 -4.04 3.40 -14.49
CA GLU A 5 -5.02 4.10 -15.31
C GLU A 5 -4.92 5.62 -15.14
N LYS A 6 -4.92 6.11 -13.90
CA LYS A 6 -5.02 7.56 -13.61
C LYS A 6 -3.67 8.25 -13.42
N CYS A 7 -2.65 7.51 -13.02
CA CYS A 7 -1.32 8.02 -12.71
C CYS A 7 -0.25 7.11 -13.35
N PRO A 8 -0.24 6.93 -14.68
CA PRO A 8 0.58 5.93 -15.34
C PRO A 8 2.09 6.11 -15.08
N GLY A 9 2.59 7.33 -14.93
CA GLY A 9 4.00 7.59 -14.59
C GLY A 9 4.38 7.26 -13.15
N ASN A 10 3.40 7.12 -12.25
CA ASN A 10 3.61 6.74 -10.86
C ASN A 10 3.40 5.24 -10.64
N ALA A 11 2.81 4.52 -11.60
CA ALA A 11 2.47 3.13 -11.42
C ALA A 11 3.74 2.26 -11.24
N LEU A 12 3.71 1.36 -10.25
CA LEU A 12 4.88 0.58 -9.87
C LEU A 12 5.35 -0.36 -10.99
N GLU A 13 4.40 -0.98 -11.71
CA GLU A 13 4.72 -1.84 -12.85
C GLU A 13 5.32 -1.10 -14.06
N LYS A 14 5.26 0.24 -14.06
CA LYS A 14 5.87 1.11 -15.07
C LYS A 14 7.16 1.77 -14.57
N GLY A 15 7.72 1.30 -13.45
CA GLY A 15 8.94 1.84 -12.84
C GLY A 15 8.72 3.11 -12.00
N GLY A 16 7.47 3.50 -11.75
CA GLY A 16 7.12 4.59 -10.84
C GLY A 16 7.22 4.18 -9.37
N LYS A 17 6.92 5.11 -8.45
CA LYS A 17 6.98 4.87 -7.00
C LYS A 17 5.80 4.07 -6.42
N GLY A 18 4.79 3.77 -7.23
CA GLY A 18 3.54 3.13 -6.83
C GLY A 18 2.42 4.12 -6.47
N SER A 19 1.29 3.55 -6.09
CA SER A 19 0.12 4.23 -5.54
C SER A 19 0.43 5.01 -4.26
N ILE A 20 -0.52 5.83 -3.81
CA ILE A 20 -0.41 6.56 -2.55
C ILE A 20 -0.19 5.59 -1.38
N THR A 21 -0.91 4.48 -1.32
CA THR A 21 -0.80 3.51 -0.22
C THR A 21 0.55 2.80 -0.23
N GLU A 22 1.07 2.44 -1.40
CA GLU A 22 2.43 1.86 -1.52
C GLU A 22 3.49 2.87 -1.03
N GLN A 23 3.37 4.12 -1.45
CA GLN A 23 4.28 5.19 -1.00
C GLN A 23 4.14 5.48 0.49
N LEU A 24 2.94 5.41 1.06
CA LEU A 24 2.70 5.57 2.50
C LEU A 24 3.38 4.46 3.31
N LEU A 25 3.25 3.21 2.86
CA LEU A 25 3.96 2.09 3.50
C LEU A 25 5.48 2.26 3.36
N ASN A 26 5.97 2.77 2.24
CA ASN A 26 7.40 3.05 2.02
C ASN A 26 7.92 4.18 2.91
N ALA A 27 7.11 5.21 3.16
CA ALA A 27 7.48 6.33 4.02
C ALA A 27 7.71 5.92 5.48
N ARG A 28 6.98 4.90 5.95
CA ARG A 28 7.19 4.28 7.27
C ARG A 28 7.27 5.26 8.45
N ALA A 29 6.26 6.12 8.57
CA ALA A 29 6.05 6.88 9.80
C ALA A 29 5.82 5.93 11.00
N ASP A 30 6.32 6.30 12.18
CA ASP A 30 6.25 5.47 13.39
C ASP A 30 4.80 5.17 13.81
N VAL A 31 3.93 6.17 13.70
CA VAL A 31 2.49 6.05 13.99
C VAL A 31 1.70 6.63 12.83
N THR A 32 0.79 5.82 12.26
CA THR A 32 -0.16 6.24 11.23
C THR A 32 -1.55 5.75 11.62
N LEU A 33 -2.48 6.68 11.89
CA LEU A 33 -3.85 6.38 12.31
C LEU A 33 -4.83 7.14 11.41
N GLY A 34 -5.87 6.46 10.94
CA GLY A 34 -6.87 7.04 10.05
C GLY A 34 -7.78 6.00 9.42
N GLY A 35 -8.65 6.45 8.52
CA GLY A 35 -9.52 5.59 7.71
C GLY A 35 -8.84 5.04 6.46
N GLY A 36 -9.62 4.70 5.43
CA GLY A 36 -9.10 4.28 4.13
C GLY A 36 -8.73 2.80 4.01
N ALA A 37 -9.17 1.96 4.95
CA ALA A 37 -8.87 0.52 4.98
C ALA A 37 -9.24 -0.24 3.69
N LYS A 38 -10.25 0.23 2.92
CA LYS A 38 -10.67 -0.40 1.66
C LYS A 38 -9.51 -0.52 0.65
N THR A 39 -8.67 0.52 0.53
CA THR A 39 -7.54 0.52 -0.41
C THR A 39 -6.45 -0.44 0.02
N PHE A 40 -6.34 -0.77 1.32
CA PHE A 40 -5.38 -1.76 1.79
C PHE A 40 -5.73 -3.20 1.38
N ALA A 41 -6.95 -3.45 0.88
CA ALA A 41 -7.34 -4.73 0.31
C ALA A 41 -6.93 -4.89 -1.17
N GLU A 42 -6.42 -3.83 -1.81
CA GLU A 42 -5.96 -3.93 -3.21
C GLU A 42 -4.67 -4.75 -3.30
N THR A 43 -4.57 -5.54 -4.37
CA THR A 43 -3.40 -6.37 -4.67
C THR A 43 -2.33 -5.56 -5.36
N VAL A 44 -1.09 -5.69 -4.89
CA VAL A 44 0.09 -5.04 -5.46
C VAL A 44 0.38 -5.64 -6.85
N THR A 45 0.57 -4.76 -7.83
CA THR A 45 0.72 -5.15 -9.24
C THR A 45 2.14 -5.51 -9.65
N ALA A 46 3.16 -5.08 -8.89
CA ALA A 46 4.56 -5.31 -9.22
C ALA A 46 5.48 -5.26 -7.99
N GLY A 47 6.75 -5.63 -8.17
CA GLY A 47 7.77 -5.59 -7.11
C GLY A 47 7.71 -6.79 -6.16
N GLU A 48 8.44 -6.69 -5.04
CA GLU A 48 8.63 -7.77 -4.07
C GLU A 48 7.31 -8.34 -3.50
N TRP A 49 6.27 -7.51 -3.43
CA TRP A 49 4.99 -7.83 -2.84
C TRP A 49 3.91 -8.15 -3.89
N GLN A 50 4.29 -8.33 -5.15
CA GLN A 50 3.37 -8.63 -6.24
C GLN A 50 2.48 -9.83 -5.91
N GLY A 51 1.18 -9.67 -6.14
CA GLY A 51 0.18 -10.70 -5.87
C GLY A 51 -0.30 -10.77 -4.41
N LYS A 52 0.29 -9.98 -3.50
CA LYS A 52 -0.22 -9.80 -2.13
C LYS A 52 -1.02 -8.51 -2.01
N THR A 53 -1.90 -8.44 -1.02
CA THR A 53 -2.59 -7.21 -0.66
C THR A 53 -1.65 -6.22 0.03
N LEU A 54 -1.99 -4.94 -0.05
CA LEU A 54 -1.27 -3.89 0.68
C LEU A 54 -1.31 -4.08 2.20
N ARG A 55 -2.39 -4.70 2.72
CA ARG A 55 -2.51 -5.09 4.13
C ARG A 55 -1.50 -6.19 4.50
N GLU A 56 -1.39 -7.23 3.68
CA GLU A 56 -0.40 -8.30 3.89
C GLU A 56 1.03 -7.76 3.77
N GLN A 57 1.27 -6.85 2.83
CA GLN A 57 2.55 -6.15 2.73
C GLN A 57 2.85 -5.37 4.02
N ALA A 58 1.89 -4.62 4.56
CA ALA A 58 2.08 -3.88 5.81
C ALA A 58 2.42 -4.82 6.98
N GLN A 59 1.68 -5.92 7.13
CA GLN A 59 1.93 -6.90 8.18
C GLN A 59 3.31 -7.56 8.04
N ALA A 60 3.68 -7.98 6.83
CA ALA A 60 4.98 -8.58 6.56
C ALA A 60 6.15 -7.61 6.77
N ARG A 61 5.90 -6.30 6.64
CA ARG A 61 6.85 -5.23 6.97
C ARG A 61 6.87 -4.84 8.45
N GLY A 62 6.16 -5.59 9.30
CA GLY A 62 6.20 -5.44 10.76
C GLY A 62 5.32 -4.34 11.33
N TYR A 63 4.31 -3.84 10.59
CA TYR A 63 3.35 -2.90 11.15
C TYR A 63 2.40 -3.59 12.14
N GLN A 64 2.10 -2.89 13.23
CA GLN A 64 1.00 -3.23 14.12
C GLN A 64 -0.30 -2.67 13.54
N LEU A 65 -1.22 -3.55 13.14
CA LEU A 65 -2.50 -3.17 12.54
C LEU A 65 -3.60 -3.20 13.60
N VAL A 66 -4.25 -2.06 13.82
CA VAL A 66 -5.39 -1.89 14.71
C VAL A 66 -6.61 -1.41 13.92
N SER A 67 -7.83 -1.77 14.34
CA SER A 67 -9.08 -1.43 13.63
C SER A 67 -10.13 -0.71 14.47
N ASP A 68 -9.95 -0.65 15.79
CA ASP A 68 -10.94 -0.18 16.75
C ASP A 68 -10.25 0.35 18.02
N ALA A 69 -11.05 0.93 18.89
CA ALA A 69 -10.67 1.18 20.27
C ALA A 69 -10.82 -0.12 21.08
N ALA A 70 -9.99 -0.27 22.12
CA ALA A 70 -10.03 -1.40 23.05
C ALA A 70 -11.30 -1.43 23.91
#